data_AF-A0ABC9Z7J6-F1
#
_entry.id   AF-A0ABC9Z7J6-F1
#
_cell.length_a   1.000
_cell.length_b   1.000
_cell.length_c   1.000
_cell.angle_alpha   90.00
_cell.angle_beta   90.00
_cell.angle_gamma   90.00
#
_symmetry.space_group_name_H-M   'P 1'
#
loop_
_entity.id
_entity.type
_entity.pdbx_description
1 polymer ?
#
loop_
_entity_poly.entity_id
_entity_poly.type
_entity_poly.pdbx_seq_one_letter_code
_entity_poly.pdbx_strand_id
1 'polypeptide(L)'
;MTASARPSDPVTRRLLVERVRADCDRLAGATVREAVDSIPDYTEIGTGDVLPATRDLFDRLLAALSNSREPGPADLSTFTAYGELRAQQHISLESVMRAWRMAQRHLLDEFSLAAPTVGADDHLLLGLTLDTLDLFDTAIVMLSAGHRGVELRRTGRDGQQRADFTRAALTGTLHLTELHQRAEHYGLDPKQGYRTFRTRPTASVSAAELETLLGPTALVTVIDGDLAGIRHGRPDLDAAVPIAFGPAAPLAQLADSFRLATRALATALALGHNDVQDFDDLGLLPGVITDPGLGTALARRYLTPLGHGEAANVLIDTVEIYLDSGLRIDTTAQRLFVHPNTVRYRIGRFEDLTACDLHRARRRISASGNGTAVDHATARPMVQAFVDAASSGRTEQLVALLTDDATGVSDGAGLAGQLIRYLFPEQIARAFRAGLKPTPAKRRLAGGSPAIHAGVVNGCPAMLATLDNRVLGVVILALRDDRIASVHGIANAARLARLTEQWQLQEHDSPLIESW
;
A
#
# COMPACT_ATOMS: atom_id res chain seq x y z
N MET A 1 -30.00 -63.64 -37.85
CA MET A 1 -30.17 -64.17 -36.48
C MET A 1 -30.19 -62.98 -35.54
N THR A 2 -31.39 -62.60 -35.13
CA THR A 2 -31.65 -61.50 -34.20
C THR A 2 -31.21 -61.93 -32.79
N ALA A 3 -30.14 -61.33 -32.28
CA ALA A 3 -29.76 -61.46 -30.88
C ALA A 3 -30.83 -60.78 -30.02
N SER A 4 -31.76 -61.59 -29.52
CA SER A 4 -32.70 -61.21 -28.48
C SER A 4 -31.89 -60.76 -27.27
N ALA A 5 -31.98 -59.48 -26.91
CA ALA A 5 -31.48 -58.96 -25.66
C ALA A 5 -32.17 -59.72 -24.52
N ARG A 6 -31.43 -60.61 -23.84
CA ARG A 6 -31.92 -61.23 -22.61
C ARG A 6 -32.06 -60.11 -21.57
N PRO A 7 -33.20 -59.99 -20.86
CA PRO A 7 -33.30 -59.06 -19.74
C PRO A 7 -32.22 -59.41 -18.71
N SER A 8 -31.53 -58.39 -18.20
CA SER A 8 -30.52 -58.52 -17.14
C SER A 8 -31.07 -59.37 -15.99
N ASP A 9 -30.39 -60.44 -15.61
CA ASP A 9 -30.79 -61.27 -14.45
C ASP A 9 -30.64 -60.46 -13.15
N PRO A 10 -31.74 -59.97 -12.53
CA PRO A 10 -31.66 -59.10 -11.37
C PRO A 10 -31.11 -59.83 -10.14
N VAL A 11 -31.24 -61.16 -10.10
CA VAL A 11 -30.75 -61.99 -9.00
C VAL A 11 -29.22 -62.11 -9.08
N THR A 12 -28.69 -62.47 -10.25
CA THR A 12 -27.24 -62.56 -10.48
C THR A 12 -26.55 -61.20 -10.30
N ARG A 13 -27.18 -60.10 -10.74
CA ARG A 13 -26.68 -58.74 -10.47
C ARG A 13 -26.53 -58.47 -8.98
N ARG A 14 -27.58 -58.76 -8.19
CA ARG A 14 -27.58 -58.53 -6.74
C ARG A 14 -26.51 -59.38 -6.06
N LEU A 15 -26.41 -60.66 -6.41
CA LEU A 15 -25.39 -61.56 -5.88
C LEU A 15 -23.96 -61.07 -6.19
N LEU A 16 -23.72 -60.55 -7.39
CA LEU A 16 -22.43 -59.98 -7.77
C LEU A 16 -22.08 -58.76 -6.91
N VAL A 17 -23.02 -57.81 -6.76
CA VAL A 17 -22.79 -56.60 -5.96
C VAL A 17 -22.64 -56.94 -4.47
N GLU A 18 -23.43 -57.86 -3.94
CA GLU A 18 -23.31 -58.33 -2.55
C GLU A 18 -21.97 -59.04 -2.31
N ARG A 19 -21.47 -59.80 -3.29
CA ARG A 19 -20.16 -60.46 -3.21
C ARG A 19 -19.03 -59.43 -3.11
N VAL A 20 -19.05 -58.39 -3.93
CA VAL A 20 -18.06 -57.29 -3.87
C VAL A 20 -18.23 -56.48 -2.59
N ARG A 21 -19.47 -56.25 -2.13
CA ARG A 21 -19.75 -55.56 -0.87
C ARG A 21 -19.22 -56.30 0.35
N ALA A 22 -19.24 -57.63 0.35
CA ALA A 22 -18.62 -58.42 1.41
C ALA A 22 -17.09 -58.20 1.51
N ASP A 23 -16.45 -57.81 0.40
CA ASP A 23 -15.02 -57.54 0.32
C ASP A 23 -14.70 -56.02 0.41
N CYS A 24 -15.68 -55.16 0.74
CA CYS A 24 -15.55 -53.69 0.73
C CYS A 24 -14.38 -53.18 1.61
N ASP A 25 -14.17 -53.76 2.79
CA ASP A 25 -13.06 -53.37 3.66
C ASP A 25 -11.69 -53.67 3.03
N ARG A 26 -11.56 -54.79 2.31
CA ARG A 26 -10.34 -55.15 1.57
C ARG A 26 -10.13 -54.20 0.39
N LEU A 27 -11.18 -53.92 -0.37
CA LEU A 27 -11.16 -53.01 -1.52
C LEU A 27 -10.77 -51.58 -1.11
N ALA A 28 -11.41 -51.05 -0.06
CA ALA A 28 -11.10 -49.73 0.50
C ALA A 28 -9.66 -49.67 1.01
N GLY A 29 -9.22 -50.69 1.76
CA GLY A 29 -7.85 -50.77 2.27
C GLY A 29 -6.78 -50.84 1.18
N ALA A 30 -7.02 -51.60 0.10
CA ALA A 30 -6.11 -51.65 -1.06
C ALA A 30 -6.02 -50.29 -1.77
N THR A 31 -7.17 -49.68 -2.04
CA THR A 31 -7.26 -48.37 -2.69
C THR A 31 -6.55 -47.28 -1.90
N VAL A 32 -6.77 -47.23 -0.59
CA VAL A 32 -6.16 -46.20 0.27
C VAL A 32 -4.66 -46.39 0.41
N ARG A 33 -4.18 -47.64 0.55
CA ARG A 33 -2.73 -47.91 0.57
C ARG A 33 -2.06 -47.41 -0.70
N GLU A 34 -2.61 -47.78 -1.87
CA GLU A 34 -2.04 -47.32 -3.14
C GLU A 34 -2.09 -45.79 -3.28
N ALA A 35 -3.18 -45.14 -2.84
CA ALA A 35 -3.29 -43.68 -2.88
C ALA A 35 -2.23 -43.00 -1.97
N VAL A 36 -2.05 -43.49 -0.74
CA VAL A 36 -1.05 -42.99 0.21
C VAL A 36 0.38 -43.24 -0.28
N ASP A 37 0.62 -44.37 -0.95
CA ASP A 37 1.94 -44.75 -1.47
C ASP A 37 2.32 -43.98 -2.76
N SER A 38 1.34 -43.52 -3.55
CA SER A 38 1.57 -42.97 -4.89
C SER A 38 1.22 -41.50 -5.09
N ILE A 39 0.54 -40.87 -4.12
CA ILE A 39 0.09 -39.47 -4.18
C ILE A 39 0.64 -38.70 -2.97
N PRO A 40 1.56 -37.73 -3.18
CA PRO A 40 2.21 -36.99 -2.10
C PRO A 40 1.25 -36.38 -1.08
N ASP A 41 0.18 -35.71 -1.54
CA ASP A 41 -0.81 -35.08 -0.65
C ASP A 41 -1.44 -36.10 0.34
N TYR A 42 -1.65 -37.36 -0.09
CA TYR A 42 -2.24 -38.40 0.75
C TYR A 42 -1.21 -39.06 1.69
N THR A 43 0.08 -39.03 1.33
CA THR A 43 1.17 -39.49 2.21
C THR A 43 1.20 -38.69 3.52
N GLU A 44 0.90 -37.39 3.48
CA GLU A 44 0.97 -36.49 4.64
C GLU A 44 -0.11 -36.78 5.71
N ILE A 45 -1.31 -37.19 5.31
CA ILE A 45 -2.43 -37.49 6.23
C ILE A 45 -2.50 -38.97 6.63
N GLY A 46 -1.89 -39.86 5.86
CA GLY A 46 -1.79 -41.28 6.16
C GLY A 46 -3.09 -42.07 6.04
N THR A 47 -3.02 -43.39 6.21
CA THR A 47 -4.14 -44.31 5.93
C THR A 47 -5.30 -44.17 6.90
N GLY A 48 -5.05 -43.83 8.17
CA GLY A 48 -6.07 -43.74 9.22
C GLY A 48 -7.12 -42.66 8.96
N ASP A 49 -6.70 -41.53 8.37
CA ASP A 49 -7.56 -40.38 8.08
C ASP A 49 -8.29 -40.51 6.73
N VAL A 50 -7.86 -41.46 5.89
CA VAL A 50 -8.42 -41.64 4.54
C VAL A 50 -9.43 -42.78 4.51
N LEU A 51 -9.10 -43.91 5.15
CA LEU A 51 -9.83 -45.16 5.07
C LEU A 51 -11.30 -45.10 5.47
N PRO A 52 -11.71 -44.48 6.60
CA PRO A 52 -13.12 -44.48 7.00
C PRO A 52 -14.03 -43.82 5.96
N ALA A 53 -13.59 -42.68 5.41
CA ALA A 53 -14.36 -41.93 4.42
C ALA A 53 -14.41 -42.66 3.06
N THR A 54 -13.31 -43.28 2.64
CA THR A 54 -13.27 -44.08 1.40
C THR A 54 -14.14 -45.33 1.49
N ARG A 55 -14.15 -46.02 2.65
CA ARG A 55 -15.03 -47.17 2.90
C ARG A 55 -16.51 -46.78 2.82
N ASP A 56 -16.90 -45.67 3.45
CA ASP A 56 -18.29 -45.17 3.41
C ASP A 56 -18.74 -44.87 1.96
N LEU A 57 -17.85 -44.29 1.15
CA LEU A 57 -18.13 -44.07 -0.28
C LEU A 57 -18.36 -45.38 -1.03
N PHE A 58 -17.47 -46.38 -0.88
CA PHE A 58 -17.66 -47.67 -1.54
C PHE A 58 -18.97 -48.35 -1.11
N ASP A 59 -19.31 -48.34 0.18
CA ASP A 59 -20.55 -48.95 0.66
C ASP A 59 -21.80 -48.29 0.06
N ARG A 60 -21.82 -46.96 -0.05
CA ARG A 60 -22.94 -46.22 -0.66
C ARG A 60 -23.07 -46.47 -2.14
N LEU A 61 -21.95 -46.49 -2.85
CA LEU A 61 -21.93 -46.78 -4.29
C LEU A 61 -22.43 -48.20 -4.57
N LEU A 62 -21.93 -49.19 -3.84
CA LEU A 62 -22.39 -50.58 -3.93
C LEU A 62 -23.86 -50.73 -3.54
N ALA A 63 -24.33 -50.02 -2.51
CA ALA A 63 -25.74 -50.01 -2.14
C ALA A 63 -26.66 -49.40 -3.22
N ALA A 64 -26.19 -48.38 -3.96
CA ALA A 64 -26.92 -47.81 -5.10
C ALA A 64 -26.98 -48.80 -6.27
N LEU A 65 -25.85 -49.43 -6.62
CA LEU A 65 -25.76 -50.42 -7.69
C LEU A 65 -26.60 -51.67 -7.43
N SER A 66 -26.62 -52.16 -6.19
CA SER A 66 -27.39 -53.34 -5.76
C SER A 66 -28.90 -53.15 -5.92
N ASN A 67 -29.38 -51.92 -5.79
CA ASN A 67 -30.80 -51.57 -5.88
C ASN A 67 -31.18 -50.97 -7.23
N SER A 68 -30.21 -50.86 -8.16
CA SER A 68 -30.38 -50.18 -9.46
C SER A 68 -31.07 -48.82 -9.31
N ARG A 69 -30.63 -48.05 -8.31
CA ARG A 69 -31.22 -46.75 -7.98
C ARG A 69 -30.24 -45.63 -8.26
N GLU A 70 -30.78 -44.47 -8.61
CA GLU A 70 -30.02 -43.22 -8.59
C GLU A 70 -29.61 -42.84 -7.15
N PRO A 71 -28.50 -42.10 -6.98
CA PRO A 71 -28.12 -41.51 -5.69
C PRO A 71 -29.23 -40.64 -5.12
N GLY A 72 -29.60 -40.91 -3.86
CA GLY A 72 -30.57 -40.07 -3.14
C GLY A 72 -29.89 -38.85 -2.52
N PRO A 73 -30.66 -37.92 -1.92
CA PRO A 73 -30.10 -36.72 -1.27
C PRO A 73 -29.02 -37.01 -0.23
N ALA A 74 -29.13 -38.11 0.52
CA ALA A 74 -28.13 -38.52 1.51
C ALA A 74 -26.80 -38.98 0.87
N ASP A 75 -26.86 -39.63 -0.30
CA ASP A 75 -25.66 -40.05 -1.04
C ASP A 75 -24.96 -38.83 -1.63
N LEU A 76 -25.74 -37.94 -2.29
CA LEU A 76 -25.24 -36.69 -2.84
C LEU A 76 -24.56 -35.83 -1.76
N SER A 77 -25.18 -35.71 -0.58
CA SER A 77 -24.60 -34.99 0.55
C SER A 77 -23.30 -35.63 1.04
N THR A 78 -23.18 -36.95 1.01
CA THR A 78 -21.94 -37.64 1.39
C THR A 78 -20.83 -37.39 0.38
N PHE A 79 -21.15 -37.43 -0.92
CA PHE A 79 -20.18 -37.13 -1.97
C PHE A 79 -19.65 -35.70 -1.85
N THR A 80 -20.53 -34.73 -1.58
CA THR A 80 -20.13 -33.36 -1.29
C THR A 80 -19.25 -33.27 -0.04
N ALA A 81 -19.67 -33.89 1.07
CA ALA A 81 -18.92 -33.87 2.32
C ALA A 81 -17.50 -34.48 2.19
N TYR A 82 -17.34 -35.51 1.35
CA TYR A 82 -16.03 -36.08 1.06
C TYR A 82 -15.11 -35.05 0.37
N GLY A 83 -15.63 -34.32 -0.62
CA GLY A 83 -14.89 -33.25 -1.29
C GLY A 83 -14.52 -32.11 -0.34
N GLU A 84 -15.45 -31.72 0.53
CA GLU A 84 -15.20 -30.70 1.56
C GLU A 84 -14.12 -31.13 2.56
N LEU A 85 -14.17 -32.38 3.04
CA LEU A 85 -13.19 -32.94 3.97
C LEU A 85 -11.77 -32.89 3.37
N ARG A 86 -11.61 -33.30 2.11
CA ARG A 86 -10.29 -33.30 1.45
C ARG A 86 -9.76 -31.88 1.22
N ALA A 87 -10.62 -30.92 0.89
CA ALA A 87 -10.21 -29.52 0.79
C ALA A 87 -9.78 -28.93 2.17
N GLN A 88 -10.49 -29.30 3.25
CA GLN A 88 -10.13 -28.89 4.62
C GLN A 88 -8.79 -29.48 5.06
N GLN A 89 -8.46 -30.69 4.60
CA GLN A 89 -7.17 -31.34 4.79
C GLN A 89 -6.08 -30.86 3.81
N HIS A 90 -6.36 -29.81 3.02
CA HIS A 90 -5.42 -29.22 2.06
C HIS A 90 -4.98 -30.15 0.92
N ILE A 91 -5.76 -31.19 0.63
CA ILE A 91 -5.54 -32.07 -0.51
C ILE A 91 -6.07 -31.37 -1.77
N SER A 92 -5.22 -31.27 -2.80
CA SER A 92 -5.61 -30.64 -4.06
C SER A 92 -6.73 -31.41 -4.77
N LEU A 93 -7.60 -30.71 -5.52
CA LEU A 93 -8.64 -31.36 -6.31
C LEU A 93 -8.02 -32.36 -7.31
N GLU A 94 -6.85 -32.05 -7.86
CA GLU A 94 -6.11 -32.95 -8.75
C GLU A 94 -5.75 -34.28 -8.05
N SER A 95 -5.18 -34.23 -6.85
CA SER A 95 -4.87 -35.41 -6.04
C SER A 95 -6.12 -36.20 -5.69
N VAL A 96 -7.22 -35.52 -5.35
CA VAL A 96 -8.52 -36.16 -5.13
C VAL A 96 -9.01 -36.89 -6.39
N MET A 97 -8.93 -36.26 -7.56
CA MET A 97 -9.33 -36.88 -8.83
C MET A 97 -8.44 -38.06 -9.22
N ARG A 98 -7.14 -38.00 -8.89
CA ARG A 98 -6.21 -39.12 -9.10
C ARG A 98 -6.56 -40.32 -8.23
N ALA A 99 -6.78 -40.10 -6.93
CA ALA A 99 -7.21 -41.13 -5.99
C ALA A 99 -8.58 -41.72 -6.38
N TRP A 100 -9.50 -40.88 -6.85
CA TRP A 100 -10.81 -41.32 -7.34
C TRP A 100 -10.67 -42.28 -8.52
N ARG A 101 -9.89 -41.94 -9.55
CA ARG A 101 -9.65 -42.82 -10.71
C ARG A 101 -9.04 -44.18 -10.31
N MET A 102 -8.23 -44.21 -9.26
CA MET A 102 -7.69 -45.47 -8.71
C MET A 102 -8.81 -46.31 -8.08
N ALA A 103 -9.65 -45.70 -7.24
CA ALA A 103 -10.81 -46.33 -6.64
C ALA A 103 -11.78 -46.89 -7.70
N GLN A 104 -11.99 -46.17 -8.80
CA GLN A 104 -12.82 -46.61 -9.91
C GLN A 104 -12.28 -47.89 -10.56
N ARG A 105 -10.97 -47.93 -10.88
CA ARG A 105 -10.33 -49.11 -11.46
C ARG A 105 -10.44 -50.31 -10.54
N HIS A 106 -10.13 -50.14 -9.26
CA HIS A 106 -10.23 -51.23 -8.29
C HIS A 106 -11.64 -51.79 -8.15
N LEU A 107 -12.68 -50.95 -8.20
CA LEU A 107 -14.06 -51.43 -8.15
C LEU A 107 -14.43 -52.25 -9.39
N LEU A 108 -14.04 -51.79 -10.58
CA LEU A 108 -14.31 -52.50 -11.84
C LEU A 108 -13.52 -53.82 -11.92
N ASP A 109 -12.28 -53.84 -11.44
CA ASP A 109 -11.47 -55.04 -11.33
C ASP A 109 -12.12 -56.05 -10.38
N GLU A 110 -12.65 -55.61 -9.23
CA GLU A 110 -13.36 -56.48 -8.31
C GLU A 110 -14.65 -57.07 -8.90
N PHE A 111 -15.42 -56.30 -9.66
CA PHE A 111 -16.57 -56.86 -10.38
C PHE A 111 -16.15 -57.93 -11.38
N SER A 112 -15.05 -57.70 -12.10
CA SER A 112 -14.51 -58.65 -13.07
C SER A 112 -14.00 -59.94 -12.41
N LEU A 113 -13.36 -59.83 -11.24
CA LEU A 113 -12.89 -60.97 -10.45
C LEU A 113 -14.03 -61.76 -9.81
N ALA A 114 -15.10 -61.09 -9.36
CA ALA A 114 -16.23 -61.72 -8.71
C ALA A 114 -17.22 -62.36 -9.70
N ALA A 115 -17.31 -61.87 -10.95
CA ALA A 115 -18.28 -62.31 -11.95
C ALA A 115 -18.35 -63.84 -12.15
N PRO A 116 -17.24 -64.59 -12.31
CA PRO A 116 -17.28 -66.04 -12.48
C PRO A 116 -17.84 -66.79 -11.27
N THR A 117 -17.70 -66.23 -10.06
CA THR A 117 -18.11 -66.89 -8.81
C THR A 117 -19.63 -66.95 -8.62
N VAL A 118 -20.35 -66.08 -9.33
CA VAL A 118 -21.82 -65.98 -9.27
C VAL A 118 -22.48 -66.31 -10.61
N GLY A 119 -21.69 -66.73 -11.62
CA GLY A 119 -22.21 -67.06 -12.95
C GLY A 119 -22.68 -65.85 -13.77
N ALA A 120 -22.12 -64.66 -13.51
CA ALA A 120 -22.43 -63.46 -14.29
C ALA A 120 -21.86 -63.58 -15.71
N ASP A 121 -22.67 -63.24 -16.72
CA ASP A 121 -22.24 -63.19 -18.12
C ASP A 121 -21.67 -61.81 -18.50
N ASP A 122 -21.00 -61.75 -19.65
CA ASP A 122 -20.36 -60.52 -20.16
C ASP A 122 -21.37 -59.37 -20.36
N HIS A 123 -22.63 -59.69 -20.66
CA HIS A 123 -23.68 -58.70 -20.85
C HIS A 123 -24.05 -58.02 -19.53
N LEU A 124 -24.21 -58.82 -18.46
CA LEU A 124 -24.46 -58.32 -17.12
C LEU A 124 -23.26 -57.51 -16.59
N LEU A 125 -22.03 -57.98 -16.82
CA LEU A 125 -20.82 -57.26 -16.41
C LEU A 125 -20.68 -55.91 -17.14
N LEU A 126 -20.96 -55.87 -18.44
CA LEU A 126 -20.96 -54.63 -19.22
C LEU A 126 -22.03 -53.66 -18.71
N GLY A 127 -23.25 -54.13 -18.47
CA GLY A 127 -24.34 -53.30 -17.92
C GLY A 127 -23.99 -52.71 -16.56
N LEU A 128 -23.44 -53.53 -15.65
CA LEU A 128 -22.99 -53.08 -14.34
C LEU A 128 -21.83 -52.08 -14.42
N THR A 129 -20.93 -52.26 -15.38
CA THR A 129 -19.83 -51.32 -15.65
C THR A 129 -20.36 -49.97 -16.07
N LEU A 130 -21.31 -49.92 -17.01
CA LEU A 130 -21.94 -48.68 -17.46
C LEU A 130 -22.67 -47.98 -16.31
N ASP A 131 -23.47 -48.71 -15.52
CA ASP A 131 -24.16 -48.15 -14.35
C ASP A 131 -23.18 -47.61 -13.29
N THR A 132 -22.03 -48.27 -13.14
CA THR A 132 -20.95 -47.83 -12.25
C THR A 132 -20.32 -46.52 -12.73
N LEU A 133 -20.13 -46.36 -14.06
CA LEU A 133 -19.62 -45.13 -14.64
C LEU A 133 -20.60 -43.96 -14.45
N ASP A 134 -21.90 -44.16 -14.73
CA ASP A 134 -22.93 -43.12 -14.54
C ASP A 134 -23.01 -42.65 -13.07
N LEU A 135 -22.93 -43.62 -12.15
CA LEU A 135 -22.90 -43.35 -10.72
C LEU A 135 -21.65 -42.57 -10.30
N PHE A 136 -20.49 -42.93 -10.87
CA PHE A 136 -19.26 -42.21 -10.61
C PHE A 136 -19.27 -40.78 -11.15
N ASP A 137 -19.84 -40.54 -12.32
CA ASP A 137 -19.95 -39.20 -12.88
C ASP A 137 -20.77 -38.29 -11.97
N THR A 138 -21.88 -38.80 -11.42
CA THR A 138 -22.68 -38.11 -10.40
C THR A 138 -21.85 -37.79 -9.16
N ALA A 139 -21.11 -38.76 -8.64
CA ALA A 139 -20.29 -38.56 -7.44
C ALA A 139 -19.14 -37.56 -7.67
N ILE A 140 -18.48 -37.58 -8.84
CA ILE A 140 -17.42 -36.64 -9.22
C ILE A 140 -17.93 -35.19 -9.20
N VAL A 141 -19.13 -34.94 -9.73
CA VAL A 141 -19.73 -33.60 -9.75
C VAL A 141 -19.93 -33.08 -8.32
N MET A 142 -20.52 -33.90 -7.44
CA MET A 142 -20.83 -33.51 -6.07
C MET A 142 -19.57 -33.31 -5.20
N LEU A 143 -18.62 -34.22 -5.32
CA LEU A 143 -17.27 -34.13 -4.75
C LEU A 143 -16.58 -32.83 -5.13
N SER A 144 -16.51 -32.54 -6.44
CA SER A 144 -15.79 -31.39 -6.97
C SER A 144 -16.45 -30.08 -6.54
N ALA A 145 -17.78 -30.06 -6.47
CA ALA A 145 -18.54 -28.92 -5.96
C ALA A 145 -18.24 -28.66 -4.47
N GLY A 146 -18.22 -29.71 -3.64
CA GLY A 146 -17.85 -29.60 -2.22
C GLY A 146 -16.44 -29.07 -2.02
N HIS A 147 -15.47 -29.64 -2.75
CA HIS A 147 -14.07 -29.22 -2.69
C HIS A 147 -13.89 -27.73 -3.05
N ARG A 148 -14.37 -27.32 -4.24
CA ARG A 148 -14.34 -25.92 -4.68
C ARG A 148 -15.07 -24.97 -3.73
N GLY A 149 -16.16 -25.43 -3.12
CA GLY A 149 -16.93 -24.67 -2.14
C GLY A 149 -16.11 -24.29 -0.90
N VAL A 150 -15.23 -25.18 -0.44
CA VAL A 150 -14.30 -24.87 0.67
C VAL A 150 -13.22 -23.88 0.21
N GLU A 151 -12.62 -24.09 -0.97
CA GLU A 151 -11.59 -23.18 -1.51
C GLU A 151 -12.11 -21.75 -1.66
N LEU A 152 -13.29 -21.59 -2.26
CA LEU A 152 -13.94 -20.29 -2.44
C LEU A 152 -14.22 -19.61 -1.08
N ARG A 153 -14.71 -20.37 -0.09
CA ARG A 153 -14.94 -19.84 1.27
C ARG A 153 -13.65 -19.42 1.96
N ARG A 154 -12.55 -20.15 1.75
CA ARG A 154 -11.23 -19.82 2.29
C ARG A 154 -10.69 -18.54 1.67
N THR A 155 -10.62 -18.48 0.34
CA THR A 155 -10.20 -17.28 -0.40
C THR A 155 -11.06 -16.07 -0.05
N GLY A 156 -12.37 -16.25 0.08
CA GLY A 156 -13.29 -15.19 0.51
C GLY A 156 -13.03 -14.72 1.94
N ARG A 157 -12.75 -15.64 2.88
CA ARG A 157 -12.42 -15.30 4.28
C ARG A 157 -11.10 -14.54 4.37
N ASP A 158 -10.08 -14.98 3.63
CA ASP A 158 -8.77 -14.33 3.61
C ASP A 158 -8.88 -12.91 3.01
N GLY A 159 -9.66 -12.76 1.92
CA GLY A 159 -9.99 -11.47 1.34
C GLY A 159 -10.72 -10.54 2.32
N GLN A 160 -11.74 -11.08 3.01
CA GLN A 160 -12.50 -10.33 4.01
C GLN A 160 -11.61 -9.89 5.19
N GLN A 161 -10.76 -10.77 5.72
CA GLN A 161 -9.83 -10.44 6.79
C GLN A 161 -8.84 -9.35 6.39
N ARG A 162 -8.33 -9.39 5.15
CA ARG A 162 -7.45 -8.36 4.58
C ARG A 162 -8.19 -7.02 4.44
N ALA A 163 -9.43 -7.03 3.97
CA ALA A 163 -10.25 -5.81 3.85
C ALA A 163 -10.60 -5.21 5.22
N ASP A 164 -10.89 -6.05 6.22
CA ASP A 164 -11.21 -5.61 7.59
C ASP A 164 -9.98 -5.06 8.32
N PHE A 165 -8.81 -5.70 8.14
CA PHE A 165 -7.55 -5.15 8.61
C PHE A 165 -7.29 -3.76 8.01
N THR A 166 -7.39 -3.65 6.67
CA THR A 166 -7.15 -2.40 5.95
C THR A 166 -8.09 -1.31 6.46
N ARG A 167 -9.39 -1.61 6.59
CA ARG A 167 -10.37 -0.65 7.12
C ARG A 167 -9.99 -0.18 8.52
N ALA A 168 -9.71 -1.12 9.43
CA ALA A 168 -9.42 -0.80 10.82
C ALA A 168 -8.10 -0.02 10.98
N ALA A 169 -7.11 -0.27 10.13
CA ALA A 169 -5.87 0.51 10.07
C ALA A 169 -6.13 1.95 9.55
N LEU A 170 -6.94 2.11 8.50
CA LEU A 170 -7.30 3.40 7.93
C LEU A 170 -8.19 4.24 8.85
N THR A 171 -9.06 3.61 9.64
CA THR A 171 -9.94 4.31 10.58
C THR A 171 -9.32 4.47 11.98
N GLY A 172 -8.11 3.93 12.21
CA GLY A 172 -7.42 4.03 13.49
C GLY A 172 -8.11 3.28 14.63
N THR A 173 -8.84 2.21 14.34
CA THR A 173 -9.58 1.42 15.34
C THR A 173 -8.76 0.25 15.89
N LEU A 174 -7.58 -0.03 15.33
CA LEU A 174 -6.65 -1.05 15.82
C LEU A 174 -5.72 -0.47 16.89
N HIS A 175 -5.45 -1.25 17.93
CA HIS A 175 -4.37 -0.95 18.86
C HIS A 175 -3.01 -1.14 18.18
N LEU A 176 -1.99 -0.36 18.58
CA LEU A 176 -0.68 -0.34 17.90
C LEU A 176 0.00 -1.72 17.83
N THR A 177 -0.12 -2.52 18.90
CA THR A 177 0.43 -3.89 18.94
C THR A 177 -0.25 -4.83 17.95
N GLU A 178 -1.58 -4.76 17.84
CA GLU A 178 -2.34 -5.57 16.87
C GLU A 178 -2.05 -5.11 15.44
N LEU A 179 -1.94 -3.80 15.22
CA LEU A 179 -1.58 -3.22 13.94
C LEU A 179 -0.23 -3.77 13.44
N HIS A 180 0.81 -3.77 14.28
CA HIS A 180 2.11 -4.32 13.91
C HIS A 180 2.07 -5.83 13.63
N GLN A 181 1.40 -6.61 14.49
CA GLN A 181 1.30 -8.06 14.31
C GLN A 181 0.61 -8.43 12.99
N ARG A 182 -0.48 -7.75 12.65
CA ARG A 182 -1.25 -8.03 11.43
C ARG A 182 -0.60 -7.41 10.19
N ALA A 183 0.09 -6.28 10.33
CA ALA A 183 0.85 -5.64 9.25
C ALA A 183 1.89 -6.60 8.66
N GLU A 184 2.68 -7.27 9.51
CA GLU A 184 3.69 -8.24 9.04
C GLU A 184 3.06 -9.40 8.27
N HIS A 185 1.91 -9.92 8.73
CA HIS A 185 1.16 -10.99 8.04
C HIS A 185 0.73 -10.59 6.62
N TYR A 186 0.41 -9.31 6.40
CA TYR A 186 0.02 -8.77 5.09
C TYR A 186 1.19 -8.13 4.31
N GLY A 187 2.44 -8.34 4.74
CA GLY A 187 3.63 -7.88 4.02
C GLY A 187 3.95 -6.40 4.18
N LEU A 188 3.42 -5.74 5.21
CA LEU A 188 3.80 -4.37 5.57
C LEU A 188 4.97 -4.39 6.58
N ASP A 189 6.08 -3.73 6.22
CA ASP A 189 7.27 -3.52 7.04
C ASP A 189 7.08 -2.30 7.98
N PRO A 190 7.14 -2.49 9.31
CA PRO A 190 7.00 -1.40 10.28
C PRO A 190 8.04 -0.28 10.16
N LYS A 191 9.16 -0.53 9.47
CA LYS A 191 10.25 0.46 9.28
C LYS A 191 10.06 1.31 8.03
N GLN A 192 9.03 1.07 7.23
CA GLN A 192 8.75 1.79 5.99
C GLN A 192 7.60 2.79 6.16
N GLY A 193 7.61 3.80 5.30
CA GLY A 193 6.51 4.75 5.18
C GLY A 193 5.50 4.29 4.12
N TYR A 194 4.22 4.36 4.46
CA TYR A 194 3.11 4.00 3.59
C TYR A 194 2.26 5.22 3.27
N ARG A 195 1.66 5.23 2.10
CA ARG A 195 0.62 6.20 1.74
C ARG A 195 -0.73 5.52 1.81
N THR A 196 -1.71 6.28 2.26
CA THR A 196 -3.10 5.87 2.15
C THR A 196 -3.73 6.53 0.95
N PHE A 197 -4.76 5.91 0.39
CA PHE A 197 -5.49 6.47 -0.74
C PHE A 197 -6.99 6.30 -0.58
N ARG A 198 -7.72 7.14 -1.32
CA ARG A 198 -9.15 7.02 -1.52
C ARG A 198 -9.49 7.40 -2.96
N THR A 199 -10.36 6.62 -3.58
CA THR A 199 -10.85 6.87 -4.94
C THR A 199 -12.29 6.40 -5.07
N ARG A 200 -13.06 7.05 -5.94
CA ARG A 200 -14.46 6.74 -6.17
C ARG A 200 -14.62 6.01 -7.51
N PRO A 201 -15.05 4.73 -7.50
CA PRO A 201 -15.43 4.04 -8.73
C PRO A 201 -16.53 4.81 -9.47
N THR A 202 -16.52 4.75 -10.79
CA THR A 202 -17.52 5.38 -11.66
C THR A 202 -18.20 4.33 -12.53
N ALA A 203 -19.19 4.73 -13.32
CA ALA A 203 -19.81 3.83 -14.29
C ALA A 203 -18.82 3.38 -15.40
N SER A 204 -17.78 4.18 -15.67
CA SER A 204 -16.77 3.91 -16.70
C SER A 204 -15.51 3.23 -16.16
N VAL A 205 -15.25 3.30 -14.85
CA VAL A 205 -14.10 2.66 -14.20
C VAL A 205 -14.56 1.95 -12.93
N SER A 206 -14.53 0.62 -12.98
CA SER A 206 -14.95 -0.27 -11.89
C SER A 206 -13.94 -0.35 -10.75
N ALA A 207 -14.38 -0.83 -9.59
CA ALA A 207 -13.50 -1.09 -8.45
C ALA A 207 -12.39 -2.12 -8.79
N ALA A 208 -12.71 -3.14 -9.60
CA ALA A 208 -11.75 -4.17 -9.99
C ALA A 208 -10.63 -3.63 -10.91
N GLU A 209 -10.97 -2.71 -11.82
CA GLU A 209 -9.98 -2.02 -12.66
C GLU A 209 -9.07 -1.12 -11.82
N LEU A 210 -9.64 -0.42 -10.82
CA LEU A 210 -8.86 0.39 -9.89
C LEU A 210 -7.93 -0.46 -9.02
N GLU A 211 -8.40 -1.60 -8.50
CA GLU A 211 -7.55 -2.54 -7.76
C GLU A 211 -6.39 -3.04 -8.62
N THR A 212 -6.65 -3.33 -9.90
CA THR A 212 -5.60 -3.74 -10.86
C THR A 212 -4.57 -2.63 -11.08
N LEU A 213 -5.02 -1.39 -11.28
CA LEU A 213 -4.17 -0.20 -11.43
C LEU A 213 -3.33 0.06 -10.17
N LEU A 214 -3.92 -0.13 -8.99
CA LEU A 214 -3.25 0.03 -7.70
C LEU A 214 -2.23 -1.09 -7.41
N GLY A 215 -2.27 -2.18 -8.18
CA GLY A 215 -1.28 -3.25 -8.16
C GLY A 215 -1.38 -4.18 -6.95
N PRO A 216 -0.70 -5.35 -7.02
CA PRO A 216 -0.88 -6.44 -6.05
C PRO A 216 -0.36 -6.12 -4.65
N THR A 217 0.50 -5.10 -4.52
CA THR A 217 1.08 -4.66 -3.25
C THR A 217 0.19 -3.68 -2.48
N ALA A 218 -0.91 -3.21 -3.08
CA ALA A 218 -1.89 -2.41 -2.36
C ALA A 218 -2.77 -3.28 -1.47
N LEU A 219 -3.01 -2.83 -0.24
CA LEU A 219 -4.09 -3.36 0.59
C LEU A 219 -5.32 -2.50 0.36
N VAL A 220 -6.45 -3.11 0.04
CA VAL A 220 -7.64 -2.40 -0.43
C VAL A 220 -8.87 -2.83 0.38
N THR A 221 -9.77 -1.89 0.59
CA THR A 221 -11.06 -2.08 1.24
C THR A 221 -12.07 -1.06 0.70
N VAL A 222 -13.33 -1.21 1.09
CA VAL A 222 -14.40 -0.27 0.75
C VAL A 222 -14.84 0.47 2.01
N ILE A 223 -14.89 1.81 1.91
CA ILE A 223 -15.32 2.74 2.97
C ILE A 223 -16.27 3.77 2.33
N ASP A 224 -17.50 3.85 2.83
CA ASP A 224 -18.58 4.72 2.31
C ASP A 224 -18.83 4.59 0.79
N GLY A 225 -18.63 3.39 0.23
CA GLY A 225 -18.76 3.11 -1.21
C GLY A 225 -17.55 3.52 -2.05
N ASP A 226 -16.54 4.16 -1.45
CA ASP A 226 -15.27 4.47 -2.10
C ASP A 226 -14.26 3.35 -1.88
N LEU A 227 -13.37 3.16 -2.85
CA LEU A 227 -12.22 2.29 -2.71
C LEU A 227 -11.15 3.03 -1.90
N ALA A 228 -10.66 2.40 -0.84
CA ALA A 228 -9.68 2.96 0.07
C ALA A 228 -8.58 1.94 0.35
N GLY A 229 -7.37 2.40 0.64
CA GLY A 229 -6.29 1.44 0.88
C GLY A 229 -4.96 2.03 1.32
N ILE A 230 -4.01 1.12 1.46
CA ILE A 230 -2.63 1.37 1.88
C ILE A 230 -1.71 0.90 0.76
N ARG A 231 -0.70 1.71 0.43
CA ARG A 231 0.29 1.39 -0.59
C ARG A 231 1.68 1.91 -0.18
N HIS A 232 2.72 1.22 -0.62
CA HIS A 232 4.11 1.71 -0.50
C HIS A 232 4.51 2.54 -1.74
N GLY A 233 5.19 3.67 -1.51
CA GLY A 233 5.76 4.52 -2.57
C GLY A 233 4.81 5.53 -3.22
N ARG A 234 5.36 6.44 -4.04
CA ARG A 234 4.57 7.38 -4.86
C ARG A 234 4.12 6.66 -6.13
N PRO A 235 2.83 6.69 -6.48
CA PRO A 235 2.35 6.13 -7.73
C PRO A 235 2.79 6.98 -8.92
N ASP A 236 3.29 6.31 -9.96
CA ASP A 236 3.26 6.79 -11.33
C ASP A 236 2.09 6.03 -12.00
N LEU A 237 0.89 6.60 -11.89
CA LEU A 237 -0.34 5.98 -12.37
C LEU A 237 -1.03 6.96 -13.32
N ASP A 238 -1.32 6.49 -14.52
CA ASP A 238 -2.21 7.17 -15.44
C ASP A 238 -3.65 6.79 -15.06
N ALA A 239 -4.37 7.70 -14.42
CA ALA A 239 -5.71 7.46 -13.91
C ALA A 239 -6.71 8.38 -14.63
N ALA A 240 -7.81 7.78 -15.10
CA ALA A 240 -8.94 8.50 -15.71
C ALA A 240 -10.03 8.89 -14.68
N VAL A 241 -9.77 8.63 -13.39
CA VAL A 241 -10.62 8.98 -12.26
C VAL A 241 -9.75 9.50 -11.12
N PRO A 242 -10.28 10.35 -10.23
CA PRO A 242 -9.48 10.91 -9.15
C PRO A 242 -9.03 9.82 -8.18
N ILE A 243 -7.71 9.71 -7.98
CA ILE A 243 -7.10 8.89 -6.94
C ILE A 243 -6.33 9.81 -6.01
N ALA A 244 -6.85 10.00 -4.80
CA ALA A 244 -6.29 10.93 -3.85
C ALA A 244 -5.44 10.20 -2.81
N PHE A 245 -4.20 10.66 -2.62
CA PHE A 245 -3.25 10.12 -1.66
C PHE A 245 -3.06 11.06 -0.48
N GLY A 246 -2.93 10.46 0.70
CA GLY A 246 -2.40 11.14 1.87
C GLY A 246 -0.87 11.18 1.85
N PRO A 247 -0.26 11.97 2.76
CA PRO A 247 1.18 11.99 2.93
C PRO A 247 1.69 10.60 3.34
N ALA A 248 2.96 10.33 3.01
CA ALA A 248 3.63 9.12 3.46
C ALA A 248 3.81 9.16 4.98
N ALA A 249 3.42 8.07 5.65
CA ALA A 249 3.36 8.00 7.10
C ALA A 249 3.75 6.60 7.60
N PRO A 250 4.31 6.48 8.82
CA PRO A 250 4.50 5.18 9.47
C PRO A 250 3.15 4.53 9.77
N LEU A 251 3.14 3.22 10.07
CA LEU A 251 1.92 2.44 10.34
C LEU A 251 1.02 3.11 11.40
N ALA A 252 1.61 3.63 12.47
CA ALA A 252 0.89 4.29 13.57
C ALA A 252 0.10 5.55 13.14
N GLN A 253 0.45 6.15 11.99
CA GLN A 253 -0.13 7.39 11.49
C GLN A 253 -0.96 7.19 10.20
N LEU A 254 -1.27 5.94 9.84
CA LEU A 254 -2.10 5.64 8.67
C LEU A 254 -3.48 6.30 8.73
N ALA A 255 -4.09 6.37 9.92
CA ALA A 255 -5.40 7.02 10.07
C ALA A 255 -5.36 8.52 9.77
N ASP A 256 -4.27 9.20 10.15
CA ASP A 256 -4.07 10.62 9.83
C ASP A 256 -3.83 10.82 8.34
N SER A 257 -2.98 9.98 7.73
CA SER A 257 -2.78 9.95 6.28
C SER A 257 -4.13 9.75 5.55
N PHE A 258 -4.97 8.82 6.02
CA PHE A 258 -6.25 8.49 5.39
C PHE A 258 -7.29 9.61 5.50
N ARG A 259 -7.32 10.31 6.64
CA ARG A 259 -8.13 11.51 6.81
C ARG A 259 -7.74 12.58 5.79
N LEU A 260 -6.45 12.75 5.53
CA LEU A 260 -5.95 13.70 4.53
C LEU A 260 -6.25 13.23 3.09
N ALA A 261 -6.09 11.93 2.79
CA ALA A 261 -6.49 11.34 1.52
C ALA A 261 -7.99 11.57 1.22
N THR A 262 -8.84 11.42 2.25
CA THR A 262 -10.29 11.68 2.14
C THR A 262 -10.59 13.14 1.80
N ARG A 263 -9.86 14.09 2.42
CA ARG A 263 -9.98 15.52 2.09
C ARG A 263 -9.47 15.83 0.69
N ALA A 264 -8.38 15.21 0.27
CA ALA A 264 -7.85 15.34 -1.07
C ALA A 264 -8.86 14.84 -2.13
N LEU A 265 -9.52 13.69 -1.89
CA LEU A 265 -10.55 13.19 -2.80
C LEU A 265 -11.74 14.13 -2.90
N ALA A 266 -12.24 14.64 -1.76
CA ALA A 266 -13.34 15.60 -1.74
C ALA A 266 -12.98 16.88 -2.52
N THR A 267 -11.73 17.34 -2.39
CA THR A 267 -11.21 18.50 -3.12
C THR A 267 -11.14 18.23 -4.62
N ALA A 268 -10.57 17.09 -5.02
CA ALA A 268 -10.45 16.69 -6.42
C ALA A 268 -11.83 16.62 -7.11
N LEU A 269 -12.80 15.99 -6.44
CA LEU A 269 -14.17 15.89 -6.94
C LEU A 269 -14.85 17.26 -7.05
N ALA A 270 -14.66 18.14 -6.06
CA ALA A 270 -15.23 19.48 -6.07
C ALA A 270 -14.67 20.36 -7.21
N LEU A 271 -13.41 20.12 -7.59
CA LEU A 271 -12.73 20.85 -8.67
C LEU A 271 -12.84 20.17 -10.04
N GLY A 272 -13.42 18.97 -10.12
CA GLY A 272 -13.53 18.21 -11.37
C GLY A 272 -12.20 17.62 -11.86
N HIS A 273 -11.25 17.39 -10.96
CA HIS A 273 -9.97 16.73 -11.28
C HIS A 273 -10.20 15.23 -11.46
N ASN A 274 -9.61 14.64 -12.50
CA ASN A 274 -9.77 13.23 -12.85
C ASN A 274 -8.46 12.44 -12.87
N ASP A 275 -7.43 12.98 -12.22
CA ASP A 275 -6.07 12.48 -12.16
C ASP A 275 -5.64 12.14 -10.73
N VAL A 276 -4.39 11.69 -10.57
CA VAL A 276 -3.82 11.39 -9.25
C VAL A 276 -3.52 12.67 -8.49
N GLN A 277 -3.99 12.78 -7.26
CA GLN A 277 -3.83 13.95 -6.39
C GLN A 277 -3.06 13.57 -5.13
N ASP A 278 -1.97 14.28 -4.80
CA ASP A 278 -1.30 14.19 -3.50
C ASP A 278 -1.82 15.31 -2.60
N PHE A 279 -2.18 15.01 -1.36
CA PHE A 279 -2.65 16.02 -0.41
C PHE A 279 -1.64 17.17 -0.25
N ASP A 280 -0.35 16.85 -0.28
CA ASP A 280 0.73 17.84 -0.14
C ASP A 280 0.75 18.85 -1.30
N ASP A 281 0.23 18.49 -2.46
CA ASP A 281 0.21 19.33 -3.66
C ASP A 281 -1.03 20.26 -3.71
N LEU A 282 -2.05 20.02 -2.88
CA LEU A 282 -3.33 20.77 -2.87
C LEU A 282 -3.32 22.06 -2.06
N GLY A 283 -2.29 22.29 -1.24
CA GLY A 283 -2.15 23.50 -0.43
C GLY A 283 -3.36 23.79 0.48
N LEU A 284 -3.95 24.98 0.34
CA LEU A 284 -5.08 25.42 1.18
C LEU A 284 -6.45 24.98 0.66
N LEU A 285 -6.54 24.44 -0.56
CA LEU A 285 -7.81 24.08 -1.20
C LEU A 285 -8.66 23.13 -0.35
N PRO A 286 -8.09 22.06 0.27
CA PRO A 286 -8.90 21.17 1.09
C PRO A 286 -9.53 21.89 2.28
N GLY A 287 -8.81 22.84 2.89
CA GLY A 287 -9.33 23.67 3.98
C GLY A 287 -10.50 24.53 3.52
N VAL A 288 -10.36 25.21 2.38
CA VAL A 288 -11.40 26.06 1.78
C VAL A 288 -12.66 25.27 1.41
N ILE A 289 -12.51 24.07 0.86
CA ILE A 289 -13.64 23.19 0.51
C ILE A 289 -14.35 22.70 1.77
N THR A 290 -13.61 22.34 2.82
CA THR A 290 -14.23 21.86 4.08
C THR A 290 -14.85 22.96 4.93
N ASP A 291 -14.37 24.20 4.81
CA ASP A 291 -14.87 25.36 5.55
C ASP A 291 -15.24 26.49 4.57
N PRO A 292 -16.52 26.55 4.14
CA PRO A 292 -17.01 27.64 3.29
C PRO A 292 -16.84 29.03 3.92
N GLY A 293 -16.78 29.12 5.25
CA GLY A 293 -16.54 30.36 5.98
C GLY A 293 -15.13 30.90 5.74
N LEU A 294 -14.12 30.02 5.69
CA LEU A 294 -12.76 30.38 5.31
C LEU A 294 -12.70 30.93 3.88
N GLY A 295 -13.33 30.25 2.92
CA GLY A 295 -13.39 30.71 1.52
C GLY A 295 -14.03 32.09 1.41
N THR A 296 -15.16 32.31 2.10
CA THR A 296 -15.85 33.60 2.15
C THR A 296 -14.98 34.69 2.77
N ALA A 297 -14.25 34.38 3.86
CA ALA A 297 -13.36 35.33 4.51
C ALA A 297 -12.18 35.73 3.60
N LEU A 298 -11.58 34.76 2.89
CA LEU A 298 -10.51 34.99 1.92
C LEU A 298 -11.00 35.83 0.74
N ALA A 299 -12.16 35.49 0.16
CA ALA A 299 -12.76 36.25 -0.93
C ALA A 299 -13.08 37.69 -0.49
N ARG A 300 -13.68 37.86 0.68
CA ARG A 300 -13.96 39.19 1.25
C ARG A 300 -12.69 40.02 1.46
N ARG A 301 -11.59 39.38 1.85
CA ARG A 301 -10.31 40.05 2.14
C ARG A 301 -9.53 40.41 0.86
N TYR A 302 -9.50 39.52 -0.13
CA TYR A 302 -8.57 39.62 -1.26
C TYR A 302 -9.22 39.84 -2.62
N LEU A 303 -10.49 39.46 -2.79
CA LEU A 303 -11.20 39.56 -4.09
C LEU A 303 -12.24 40.68 -4.09
N THR A 304 -13.09 40.76 -3.05
CA THR A 304 -14.13 41.80 -2.95
C THR A 304 -13.59 43.24 -3.09
N PRO A 305 -12.42 43.62 -2.53
CA PRO A 305 -11.88 44.98 -2.71
C PRO A 305 -11.48 45.32 -4.15
N LEU A 306 -11.28 44.32 -5.01
CA LEU A 306 -10.94 44.53 -6.42
C LEU A 306 -12.15 44.99 -7.25
N GLY A 307 -13.36 44.80 -6.73
CA GLY A 307 -14.61 45.04 -7.44
C GLY A 307 -14.94 43.91 -8.42
N HIS A 308 -15.67 44.24 -9.49
CA HIS A 308 -16.11 43.30 -10.52
C HIS A 308 -15.81 43.86 -11.92
N GLY A 309 -15.72 42.97 -12.90
CA GLY A 309 -15.52 43.33 -14.31
C GLY A 309 -14.07 43.23 -14.79
N GLU A 310 -13.83 43.68 -16.02
CA GLU A 310 -12.57 43.46 -16.73
C GLU A 310 -11.34 44.02 -16.00
N ALA A 311 -11.46 45.19 -15.38
CA ALA A 311 -10.36 45.79 -14.62
C ALA A 311 -9.94 44.94 -13.40
N ALA A 312 -10.89 44.29 -12.72
CA ALA A 312 -10.61 43.39 -11.61
C ALA A 312 -9.93 42.11 -12.10
N ASN A 313 -10.44 41.52 -13.19
CA ASN A 313 -9.88 40.31 -13.80
C ASN A 313 -8.43 40.53 -14.24
N VAL A 314 -8.13 41.66 -14.87
CA VAL A 314 -6.75 42.00 -15.28
C VAL A 314 -5.79 42.06 -14.08
N LEU A 315 -6.25 42.52 -12.91
CA LEU A 315 -5.43 42.50 -11.68
C LEU A 315 -5.25 41.08 -11.16
N ILE A 316 -6.32 40.28 -11.13
CA ILE A 316 -6.29 38.88 -10.70
C ILE A 316 -5.31 38.09 -11.57
N ASP A 317 -5.44 38.15 -12.90
CA ASP A 317 -4.57 37.45 -13.85
C ASP A 317 -3.10 37.87 -13.69
N THR A 318 -2.87 39.17 -13.48
CA THR A 318 -1.51 39.68 -13.29
C THR A 318 -0.90 39.14 -11.98
N VAL A 319 -1.68 39.08 -10.90
CA VAL A 319 -1.22 38.58 -9.59
C VAL A 319 -0.99 37.07 -9.64
N GLU A 320 -1.87 36.31 -10.30
CA GLU A 320 -1.71 34.87 -10.51
C GLU A 320 -0.40 34.55 -11.23
N ILE A 321 -0.17 35.17 -12.40
CA ILE A 321 1.07 34.95 -13.17
C ILE A 321 2.30 35.45 -12.39
N TYR A 322 2.16 36.51 -11.59
CA TYR A 322 3.23 37.00 -10.73
C TYR A 322 3.62 36.00 -9.63
N LEU A 323 2.62 35.38 -8.99
CA LEU A 323 2.82 34.34 -7.97
C LEU A 323 3.47 33.09 -8.57
N ASP A 324 2.98 32.62 -9.72
CA ASP A 324 3.52 31.48 -10.47
C ASP A 324 4.97 31.71 -10.92
N SER A 325 5.29 32.96 -11.26
CA SER A 325 6.65 33.35 -11.67
C SER A 325 7.60 33.57 -10.49
N GLY A 326 7.18 33.19 -9.27
CA GLY A 326 7.99 33.32 -8.06
C GLY A 326 8.17 34.75 -7.58
N LEU A 327 7.19 35.63 -7.81
CA LEU A 327 7.24 37.07 -7.54
C LEU A 327 8.33 37.80 -8.36
N ARG A 328 8.56 37.38 -9.62
CA ARG A 328 9.54 38.01 -10.53
C ARG A 328 8.84 38.89 -11.56
N ILE A 329 9.09 40.21 -11.48
CA ILE A 329 8.47 41.20 -12.37
C ILE A 329 8.81 40.94 -13.85
N ASP A 330 10.07 40.72 -14.19
CA ASP A 330 10.48 40.60 -15.61
C ASP A 330 9.90 39.34 -16.26
N THR A 331 9.89 38.22 -15.55
CA THR A 331 9.29 36.95 -16.00
C THR A 331 7.77 37.09 -16.18
N THR A 332 7.11 37.82 -15.28
CA THR A 332 5.66 38.09 -15.34
C THR A 332 5.32 38.99 -16.53
N ALA A 333 6.10 40.05 -16.75
CA ALA A 333 5.92 40.98 -17.86
C ALA A 333 6.05 40.28 -19.22
N GLN A 334 7.03 39.38 -19.34
CA GLN A 334 7.20 38.53 -20.52
C GLN A 334 5.99 37.61 -20.77
N ARG A 335 5.52 36.90 -19.74
CA ARG A 335 4.35 35.99 -19.85
C ARG A 335 3.04 36.72 -20.20
N LEU A 336 2.89 37.96 -19.74
CA LEU A 336 1.72 38.80 -20.00
C LEU A 336 1.83 39.65 -21.27
N PHE A 337 2.98 39.65 -21.96
CA PHE A 337 3.27 40.53 -23.10
C PHE A 337 3.05 42.02 -22.79
N VAL A 338 3.48 42.46 -21.60
CA VAL A 338 3.40 43.87 -21.17
C VAL A 338 4.75 44.40 -20.72
N HIS A 339 4.86 45.72 -20.58
CA HIS A 339 6.07 46.34 -20.03
C HIS A 339 6.20 46.04 -18.51
N PRO A 340 7.42 45.85 -17.95
CA PRO A 340 7.64 45.63 -16.51
C PRO A 340 6.99 46.66 -15.58
N ASN A 341 6.90 47.92 -16.02
CA ASN A 341 6.22 48.98 -15.25
C ASN A 341 4.72 48.74 -15.11
N THR A 342 4.07 48.15 -16.13
CA THR A 342 2.65 47.80 -16.07
C THR A 342 2.41 46.73 -15.02
N VAL A 343 3.30 45.74 -14.90
CA VAL A 343 3.22 44.73 -13.83
C VAL A 343 3.39 45.39 -12.47
N ARG A 344 4.43 46.22 -12.26
CA ARG A 344 4.64 46.94 -11.00
C ARG A 344 3.42 47.77 -10.59
N TYR A 345 2.82 48.50 -11.54
CA TYR A 345 1.62 49.28 -11.31
C TYR A 345 0.42 48.41 -10.89
N ARG A 346 0.17 47.30 -11.61
CA ARG A 346 -0.96 46.39 -11.31
C ARG A 346 -0.78 45.67 -9.98
N ILE A 347 0.44 45.23 -9.66
CA ILE A 347 0.75 44.65 -8.34
C ILE A 347 0.54 45.69 -7.25
N GLY A 348 1.14 46.89 -7.36
CA GLY A 348 0.93 47.95 -6.36
C GLY A 348 -0.54 48.29 -6.14
N ARG A 349 -1.32 48.37 -7.22
CA ARG A 349 -2.77 48.58 -7.14
C ARG A 349 -3.50 47.46 -6.40
N PHE A 350 -3.13 46.20 -6.63
CA PHE A 350 -3.69 45.07 -5.87
C PHE A 350 -3.33 45.17 -4.38
N GLU A 351 -2.07 45.46 -4.06
CA GLU A 351 -1.61 45.56 -2.66
C GLU A 351 -2.30 46.71 -1.93
N ASP A 352 -2.53 47.85 -2.61
CA ASP A 352 -3.27 49.00 -2.08
C ASP A 352 -4.74 48.65 -1.79
N LEU A 353 -5.42 48.02 -2.74
CA LEU A 353 -6.84 47.67 -2.60
C LEU A 353 -7.08 46.60 -1.53
N THR A 354 -6.16 45.65 -1.41
CA THR A 354 -6.29 44.52 -0.48
C THR A 354 -5.56 44.73 0.84
N ALA A 355 -4.77 45.79 0.97
CA ALA A 355 -3.83 46.00 2.07
C ALA A 355 -2.98 44.74 2.34
N CYS A 356 -2.49 44.09 1.28
CA CYS A 356 -1.74 42.86 1.32
C CYS A 356 -0.44 42.99 0.53
N ASP A 357 0.69 43.02 1.23
CA ASP A 357 2.01 42.90 0.61
C ASP A 357 2.28 41.44 0.27
N LEU A 358 2.42 41.12 -1.02
CA LEU A 358 2.56 39.76 -1.53
C LEU A 358 3.91 39.13 -1.14
N HIS A 359 4.99 39.93 -1.02
CA HIS A 359 6.28 39.44 -0.55
C HIS A 359 6.25 39.11 0.95
N ARG A 360 5.57 39.94 1.76
CA ARG A 360 5.37 39.68 3.19
C ARG A 360 4.45 38.49 3.41
N ALA A 361 3.38 38.37 2.62
CA ALA A 361 2.47 37.23 2.68
C ALA A 361 3.20 35.92 2.34
N ARG A 362 3.97 35.89 1.24
CA ARG A 362 4.79 34.72 0.88
C ARG A 362 5.78 34.36 1.98
N ARG A 363 6.49 35.35 2.53
CA ARG A 363 7.42 35.13 3.65
C ARG A 363 6.71 34.53 4.87
N ARG A 364 5.51 35.01 5.22
CA ARG A 364 4.74 34.46 6.33
C ARG A 364 4.30 33.02 6.08
N ILE A 365 3.83 32.70 4.88
CA ILE A 365 3.43 31.33 4.53
C ILE A 365 4.65 30.40 4.57
N SER A 366 5.80 30.84 4.05
CA SER A 366 7.06 30.10 4.14
C SER A 366 7.61 30.01 5.56
N ALA A 367 7.36 31.01 6.40
CA ALA A 367 7.80 31.03 7.80
C ALA A 367 6.88 30.21 8.71
N SER A 368 5.57 30.16 8.48
CA SER A 368 4.63 29.36 9.26
C SER A 368 4.81 27.84 9.08
N GLY A 369 5.61 27.41 8.10
CA GLY A 369 6.09 26.03 7.99
C GLY A 369 7.25 25.70 8.95
N ASN A 370 7.83 26.71 9.62
CA ASN A 370 8.91 26.57 10.58
C ASN A 370 8.53 27.24 11.92
N GLY A 371 8.92 26.63 13.05
CA GLY A 371 8.63 27.14 14.40
C GLY A 371 9.03 28.60 14.64
N THR A 372 8.46 29.19 15.69
CA THR A 372 8.69 30.55 16.22
C THR A 372 10.07 31.13 15.89
N ALA A 373 10.10 32.33 15.29
CA ALA A 373 11.34 33.05 14.95
C ALA A 373 12.28 33.10 16.16
N VAL A 374 13.44 32.45 16.04
CA VAL A 374 14.45 32.35 17.08
C VAL A 374 15.47 33.47 16.92
N ASP A 375 15.76 34.20 18.01
CA ASP A 375 16.83 35.22 18.04
C ASP A 375 18.22 34.57 18.13
N HIS A 376 19.27 35.29 17.72
CA HIS A 376 20.66 34.83 17.71
C HIS A 376 21.12 34.29 19.07
N ALA A 377 20.67 34.91 20.18
CA ALA A 377 20.99 34.50 21.54
C ALA A 377 20.52 33.07 21.87
N THR A 378 19.41 32.62 21.28
CA THR A 378 18.85 31.27 21.50
C THR A 378 19.31 30.30 20.41
N ALA A 379 19.64 30.79 19.21
CA ALA A 379 20.11 29.96 18.11
C ALA A 379 21.50 29.36 18.34
N ARG A 380 22.44 30.14 18.90
CA ARG A 380 23.83 29.68 19.09
C ARG A 380 23.94 28.46 20.01
N PRO A 381 23.33 28.41 21.21
CA PRO A 381 23.37 27.22 22.07
C PRO A 381 22.79 25.96 21.40
N MET A 382 21.70 26.10 20.64
CA MET A 382 21.05 24.98 19.94
C MET A 382 21.94 24.42 18.82
N VAL A 383 22.52 25.29 18.00
CA VAL A 383 23.43 24.86 16.93
C VAL A 383 24.71 24.26 17.51
N GLN A 384 25.24 24.82 18.61
CA GLN A 384 26.38 24.24 19.32
C GLN A 384 26.08 22.84 19.83
N ALA A 385 24.95 22.63 20.52
CA ALA A 385 24.55 21.31 21.00
C ALA A 385 24.41 20.30 19.85
N PHE A 386 23.84 20.72 18.72
CA PHE A 386 23.72 19.90 17.52
C PHE A 386 25.08 19.52 16.94
N VAL A 387 26.00 20.48 16.78
CA VAL A 387 27.36 20.26 16.26
C VAL A 387 28.17 19.36 17.19
N ASP A 388 28.08 19.57 18.50
CA ASP A 388 28.77 18.76 19.51
C ASP A 388 28.27 17.32 19.48
N ALA A 389 26.94 17.12 19.48
CA ALA A 389 26.34 15.80 19.41
C ALA A 389 26.73 15.07 18.11
N ALA A 390 26.69 15.76 16.97
CA ALA A 390 27.07 15.18 15.68
C ALA A 390 28.56 14.83 15.58
N SER A 391 29.43 15.64 16.19
CA SER A 391 30.89 15.47 16.17
C SER A 391 31.39 14.47 17.22
N SER A 392 30.62 14.23 18.29
CA SER A 392 30.95 13.29 19.38
C SER A 392 31.09 11.83 18.92
N GLY A 393 30.49 11.48 17.78
CA GLY A 393 30.38 10.10 17.30
C GLY A 393 29.27 9.27 17.96
N ARG A 394 28.55 9.81 18.96
CA ARG A 394 27.43 9.15 19.65
C ARG A 394 26.10 9.51 19.01
N THR A 395 25.57 8.60 18.19
CA THR A 395 24.33 8.83 17.41
C THR A 395 23.13 9.11 18.32
N GLU A 396 23.09 8.50 19.50
CA GLU A 396 22.00 8.63 20.47
C GLU A 396 21.87 10.07 21.00
N GLN A 397 22.98 10.77 21.18
CA GLN A 397 22.97 12.17 21.66
C GLN A 397 22.35 13.11 20.63
N LEU A 398 22.60 12.86 19.34
CA LEU A 398 22.02 13.66 18.27
C LEU A 398 20.53 13.34 18.10
N VAL A 399 20.14 12.06 18.21
CA VAL A 399 18.72 11.65 18.20
C VAL A 399 17.94 12.28 19.35
N ALA A 400 18.54 12.43 20.54
CA ALA A 400 17.90 13.08 21.69
C ALA A 400 17.53 14.56 21.43
N LEU A 401 18.24 15.25 20.53
CA LEU A 401 17.95 16.64 20.14
C LEU A 401 16.83 16.75 19.09
N LEU A 402 16.52 15.67 18.38
CA LEU A 402 15.49 15.62 17.33
C LEU A 402 14.15 15.21 17.92
N THR A 403 13.00 15.66 17.42
CA THR A 403 11.71 15.07 17.81
C THR A 403 11.59 13.64 17.29
N ASP A 404 10.71 12.83 17.89
CA ASP A 404 10.57 11.41 17.52
C ASP A 404 10.08 11.21 16.07
N ASP A 405 9.42 12.22 15.51
CA ASP A 405 8.94 12.31 14.13
C ASP A 405 9.82 13.22 13.23
N ALA A 406 11.06 13.51 13.64
CA ALA A 406 11.89 14.46 12.91
C ALA A 406 12.25 13.94 11.51
N THR A 407 12.10 14.84 10.53
CA THR A 407 12.41 14.57 9.12
C THR A 407 13.51 15.48 8.61
N GLY A 408 14.12 15.15 7.47
CA GLY A 408 15.12 16.00 6.87
C GLY A 408 15.18 15.91 5.36
N VAL A 409 15.68 16.99 4.74
CA VAL A 409 15.89 17.06 3.30
C VAL A 409 17.25 17.68 3.03
N SER A 410 18.01 17.11 2.10
CA SER A 410 19.27 17.65 1.64
C SER A 410 19.34 17.68 0.12
N ASP A 411 19.96 18.71 -0.44
CA ASP A 411 20.29 18.76 -1.87
C ASP A 411 21.53 17.92 -2.25
N GLY A 412 22.11 17.18 -1.29
CA GLY A 412 23.27 16.33 -1.53
C GLY A 412 24.50 17.09 -2.02
N ALA A 413 24.63 18.38 -1.64
CA ALA A 413 25.65 19.29 -2.16
C ALA A 413 25.62 19.46 -3.69
N GLY A 414 24.46 19.27 -4.31
CA GLY A 414 24.28 19.34 -5.76
C GLY A 414 24.85 18.15 -6.53
N LEU A 415 25.42 17.15 -5.85
CA LEU A 415 26.03 15.96 -6.47
C LEU A 415 25.03 14.83 -6.71
N ALA A 416 23.93 14.80 -5.94
CA ALA A 416 23.02 13.65 -5.91
C ALA A 416 22.01 13.60 -7.07
N GLY A 417 21.94 14.62 -7.94
CA GLY A 417 20.95 14.72 -9.03
C GLY A 417 19.47 14.85 -8.57
N GLN A 418 19.14 14.38 -7.37
CA GLN A 418 17.84 14.45 -6.71
C GLN A 418 18.00 14.83 -5.22
N LEU A 419 16.91 15.26 -4.58
CA LEU A 419 16.88 15.55 -3.15
C LEU A 419 16.97 14.26 -2.32
N ILE A 420 17.87 14.25 -1.34
CA ILE A 420 17.97 13.19 -0.34
C ILE A 420 16.96 13.49 0.77
N ARG A 421 16.10 12.51 1.09
CA ARG A 421 15.11 12.62 2.16
C ARG A 421 15.46 11.69 3.32
N TYR A 422 15.38 12.20 4.53
CA TYR A 422 15.53 11.47 5.79
C TYR A 422 14.15 11.41 6.45
N LEU A 423 13.63 10.22 6.64
CA LEU A 423 12.27 9.98 7.14
C LEU A 423 12.24 9.72 8.65
N PHE A 424 13.41 9.46 9.25
CA PHE A 424 13.53 9.11 10.66
C PHE A 424 14.72 9.81 11.33
N PRO A 425 14.66 10.11 12.65
CA PRO A 425 15.73 10.76 13.40
C PRO A 425 17.10 10.07 13.27
N GLU A 426 17.14 8.74 13.24
CA GLU A 426 18.39 7.97 13.14
C GLU A 426 19.05 8.10 11.77
N GLN A 427 18.28 8.37 10.71
CA GLN A 427 18.81 8.64 9.38
C GLN A 427 19.50 10.00 9.35
N ILE A 428 18.85 11.03 9.92
CA ILE A 428 19.42 12.37 10.09
C ILE A 428 20.72 12.25 10.89
N ALA A 429 20.67 11.58 12.04
CA ALA A 429 21.82 11.48 12.93
C ALA A 429 23.02 10.76 12.29
N ARG A 430 22.78 9.66 11.56
CA ARG A 430 23.83 8.96 10.80
C ARG A 430 24.40 9.84 9.68
N ALA A 431 23.55 10.55 8.95
CA ALA A 431 23.96 11.42 7.86
C ALA A 431 24.85 12.57 8.38
N PHE A 432 24.48 13.22 9.48
CA PHE A 432 25.27 14.29 10.09
C PHE A 432 26.56 13.80 10.74
N ARG A 433 26.55 12.64 11.41
CA ARG A 433 27.77 12.03 11.94
C ARG A 433 28.77 11.73 10.82
N ALA A 434 28.28 11.14 9.73
CA ALA A 434 29.10 10.90 8.55
C ALA A 434 29.54 12.22 7.92
N GLY A 435 28.63 13.19 7.82
CA GLY A 435 28.79 14.50 7.20
C GLY A 435 29.85 15.35 7.87
N LEU A 436 29.81 15.48 9.19
CA LEU A 436 30.71 16.31 10.00
C LEU A 436 32.02 15.62 10.39
N LYS A 437 32.24 14.35 10.03
CA LYS A 437 33.57 13.75 10.14
C LYS A 437 34.52 14.31 9.06
N PRO A 438 35.64 14.96 9.44
CA PRO A 438 36.63 15.44 8.49
C PRO A 438 37.27 14.30 7.72
N THR A 439 37.38 14.45 6.40
CA THR A 439 38.19 13.54 5.57
C THR A 439 38.98 14.32 4.52
N PRO A 440 40.17 13.84 4.09
CA PRO A 440 40.94 14.50 3.05
C PRO A 440 40.15 14.70 1.74
N ALA A 441 39.28 13.75 1.39
CA ALA A 441 38.43 13.85 0.21
C ALA A 441 37.44 15.02 0.29
N LYS A 442 36.82 15.22 1.46
CA LYS A 442 35.85 16.31 1.66
C LYS A 442 36.51 17.69 1.73
N ARG A 443 37.68 17.81 2.35
CA ARG A 443 38.45 19.07 2.34
C ARG A 443 38.84 19.49 0.93
N ARG A 444 39.26 18.53 0.08
CA ARG A 444 39.49 18.79 -1.35
C ARG A 444 38.23 19.25 -2.07
N LEU A 445 37.08 18.61 -1.79
CA LEU A 445 35.80 19.00 -2.39
C LEU A 445 35.36 20.41 -1.97
N ALA A 446 35.57 20.78 -0.70
CA ALA A 446 35.27 22.11 -0.17
C ALA A 446 36.26 23.19 -0.63
N GLY A 447 37.40 22.79 -1.19
CA GLY A 447 38.49 23.70 -1.57
C GLY A 447 39.38 24.15 -0.40
N GLY A 448 39.28 23.50 0.77
CA GLY A 448 40.01 23.89 1.98
C GLY A 448 39.44 23.25 3.25
N SER A 449 39.76 23.82 4.40
CA SER A 449 39.22 23.42 5.71
C SER A 449 38.23 24.48 6.17
N PRO A 450 36.93 24.33 5.90
CA PRO A 450 35.93 25.33 6.23
C PRO A 450 35.76 25.52 7.74
N ALA A 451 35.37 26.71 8.15
CA ALA A 451 34.89 26.99 9.49
C ALA A 451 33.38 26.68 9.61
N ILE A 452 32.94 26.28 10.80
CA ILE A 452 31.51 26.05 11.10
C ILE A 452 31.03 27.14 12.04
N HIS A 453 30.00 27.88 11.64
CA HIS A 453 29.38 28.95 12.42
C HIS A 453 27.93 28.62 12.78
N ALA A 454 27.48 29.18 13.91
CA ALA A 454 26.06 29.32 14.20
C ALA A 454 25.52 30.62 13.60
N GLY A 455 24.28 30.61 13.11
CA GLY A 455 23.58 31.80 12.69
C GLY A 455 22.06 31.59 12.69
N VAL A 456 21.34 32.59 12.19
CA VAL A 456 19.89 32.52 12.00
C VAL A 456 19.58 32.67 10.52
N VAL A 457 18.90 31.68 9.94
CA VAL A 457 18.50 31.70 8.53
C VAL A 457 17.00 31.51 8.46
N ASN A 458 16.30 32.50 7.89
CA ASN A 458 14.84 32.54 7.81
C ASN A 458 14.15 32.37 9.19
N GLY A 459 14.75 32.93 10.25
CA GLY A 459 14.22 32.86 11.61
C GLY A 459 14.45 31.52 12.33
N CYS A 460 15.21 30.61 11.73
CA CYS A 460 15.57 29.32 12.34
C CYS A 460 17.06 29.28 12.69
N PRO A 461 17.46 28.60 13.78
CA PRO A 461 18.86 28.28 14.03
C PRO A 461 19.48 27.55 12.84
N ALA A 462 20.67 27.96 12.45
CA ALA A 462 21.35 27.40 11.30
C ALA A 462 22.83 27.19 11.55
N MET A 463 23.34 26.06 11.06
CA MET A 463 24.76 25.76 10.95
C MET A 463 25.25 26.20 9.57
N LEU A 464 26.26 27.05 9.50
CA LEU A 464 26.87 27.53 8.26
C LEU A 464 28.30 26.98 8.14
N ALA A 465 28.63 26.42 6.98
CA ALA A 465 30.01 26.07 6.64
C ALA A 465 30.59 27.15 5.72
N THR A 466 31.70 27.77 6.12
CA THR A 466 32.29 28.91 5.42
C THR A 466 33.77 28.69 5.10
N LEU A 467 34.23 29.22 3.98
CA LEU A 467 35.64 29.23 3.58
C LEU A 467 35.92 30.53 2.82
N ASP A 468 36.99 31.24 3.17
CA ASP A 468 37.39 32.52 2.54
C ASP A 468 36.22 33.52 2.43
N ASN A 469 35.44 33.66 3.51
CA ASN A 469 34.25 34.51 3.59
C ASN A 469 33.12 34.18 2.59
N ARG A 470 33.06 32.91 2.13
CA ARG A 470 32.01 32.36 1.29
C ARG A 470 31.26 31.23 1.99
N VAL A 471 29.94 31.20 1.88
CA VAL A 471 29.11 30.11 2.44
C VAL A 471 29.12 28.93 1.47
N LEU A 472 29.69 27.81 1.92
CA LEU A 472 29.75 26.55 1.16
C LEU A 472 28.52 25.67 1.39
N GLY A 473 27.89 25.81 2.55
CA GLY A 473 26.70 25.05 2.91
C GLY A 473 25.99 25.67 4.10
N VAL A 474 24.68 25.43 4.15
CA VAL A 474 23.82 25.82 5.27
C VAL A 474 22.92 24.66 5.65
N VAL A 475 22.74 24.48 6.95
CA VAL A 475 21.80 23.53 7.52
C VAL A 475 20.86 24.29 8.43
N ILE A 476 19.58 24.31 8.08
CA ILE A 476 18.53 25.00 8.83
C ILE A 476 17.84 23.99 9.74
N LEU A 477 17.75 24.32 11.04
CA LEU A 477 17.15 23.50 12.08
C LEU A 477 15.80 24.11 12.49
N ALA A 478 14.69 23.52 12.05
CA ALA A 478 13.37 23.98 12.47
C ALA A 478 13.00 23.34 13.80
N LEU A 479 12.53 24.15 14.75
CA LEU A 479 12.22 23.70 16.11
C LEU A 479 10.72 23.45 16.32
N ARG A 480 10.41 22.50 17.20
CA ARG A 480 9.12 22.29 17.84
C ARG A 480 9.37 21.90 19.30
N ASP A 481 8.79 22.65 20.23
CA ASP A 481 8.91 22.41 21.68
C ASP A 481 10.37 22.22 22.14
N ASP A 482 11.25 23.14 21.74
CA ASP A 482 12.70 23.15 22.04
C ASP A 482 13.51 21.94 21.51
N ARG A 483 12.92 21.08 20.69
CA ARG A 483 13.60 20.02 19.94
C ARG A 483 13.57 20.29 18.44
N ILE A 484 14.47 19.68 17.70
CA ILE A 484 14.59 19.85 16.24
C ILE A 484 13.57 18.93 15.54
N ALA A 485 12.57 19.52 14.89
CA ALA A 485 11.52 18.80 14.19
C ALA A 485 11.85 18.56 12.71
N SER A 486 12.64 19.44 12.09
CA SER A 486 13.15 19.18 10.74
C SER A 486 14.50 19.80 10.45
N VAL A 487 15.23 19.16 9.53
CA VAL A 487 16.58 19.58 9.11
C VAL A 487 16.65 19.76 7.60
N HIS A 488 17.04 20.95 7.15
CA HIS A 488 17.16 21.28 5.73
C HIS A 488 18.60 21.65 5.36
N GLY A 489 19.28 20.78 4.61
CA GLY A 489 20.66 20.96 4.16
C GLY A 489 20.74 21.46 2.71
N ILE A 490 21.42 22.59 2.49
CA ILE A 490 21.63 23.19 1.17
C ILE A 490 23.12 23.45 0.99
N ALA A 491 23.73 22.84 -0.02
CA ALA A 491 25.13 23.07 -0.40
C ALA A 491 25.30 23.33 -1.92
N ASN A 492 24.19 23.45 -2.66
CA ASN A 492 24.23 23.91 -4.06
C ASN A 492 24.60 25.40 -4.14
N ALA A 493 25.74 25.70 -4.76
CA ALA A 493 26.28 27.05 -4.89
C ALA A 493 25.30 28.08 -5.50
N ALA A 494 24.49 27.68 -6.49
CA ALA A 494 23.52 28.59 -7.13
C ALA A 494 22.42 29.02 -6.15
N ARG A 495 22.08 28.20 -5.16
CA ARG A 495 21.08 28.50 -4.13
C ARG A 495 21.66 29.32 -2.96
N LEU A 496 22.99 29.35 -2.82
CA LEU A 496 23.69 30.03 -1.71
C LEU A 496 24.18 31.44 -2.04
N ALA A 497 24.06 31.90 -3.30
CA ALA A 497 24.56 33.21 -3.74
C ALA A 497 24.10 34.35 -2.83
N ARG A 498 22.78 34.48 -2.63
CA ARG A 498 22.20 35.51 -1.75
C ARG A 498 22.66 35.39 -0.30
N LEU A 499 22.79 34.16 0.21
CA LEU A 499 23.23 33.94 1.59
C LEU A 499 24.70 34.33 1.78
N THR A 500 25.53 34.08 0.78
CA THR A 500 26.94 34.52 0.75
C THR A 500 27.05 36.04 0.75
N GLU A 501 26.28 36.74 -0.09
CA GLU A 501 26.27 38.21 -0.09
C GLU A 501 25.87 38.78 1.28
N GLN A 502 24.84 38.22 1.91
CA GLN A 502 24.41 38.65 3.25
C GLN A 502 25.47 38.35 4.31
N TRP A 503 26.10 37.18 4.24
CA TRP A 503 27.21 36.83 5.12
C TRP A 503 28.35 37.86 5.01
N GLN A 504 28.74 38.27 3.81
CA GLN A 504 29.84 39.23 3.64
C GLN A 504 29.56 40.64 4.19
N LEU A 505 28.28 40.98 4.38
CA LEU A 505 27.84 42.31 4.83
C LEU A 505 27.68 42.44 6.35
N GLN A 506 27.75 41.34 7.09
CA GLN A 506 27.48 41.30 8.53
C GLN A 506 28.73 40.87 9.31
N GLU A 507 28.87 41.36 10.54
CA GLU A 507 29.81 40.79 11.51
C GLU A 507 29.24 39.47 12.04
N HIS A 508 30.11 38.48 12.22
CA HIS A 508 29.73 37.14 12.71
C HIS A 508 30.46 36.82 13.99
N ASP A 509 29.79 36.09 14.86
CA ASP A 509 30.43 35.50 16.03
C ASP A 509 31.56 34.55 15.64
N SER A 510 32.46 34.29 16.60
CA SER A 510 33.48 33.26 16.49
C SER A 510 32.89 31.91 16.07
N PRO A 511 33.57 31.17 15.19
CA PRO A 511 33.11 29.86 14.72
C PRO A 511 33.00 28.87 15.89
N LEU A 512 32.09 27.90 15.77
CA LEU A 512 32.00 26.75 16.67
C LEU A 512 33.14 25.75 16.39
N ILE A 513 33.59 25.66 15.13
CA ILE A 513 34.76 24.90 14.69
C ILE A 513 35.57 25.80 13.75
N GLU A 514 36.81 26.14 14.13
CA GLU A 514 37.69 27.01 13.33
C GLU A 514 38.18 26.34 12.03
N SER A 515 38.39 25.02 12.06
CA SER A 515 38.94 24.29 10.92
C SER A 515 38.40 22.86 10.88
N TRP A 516 37.48 22.60 9.96
CA TRP A 516 36.83 21.30 9.76
C TRP A 516 37.63 20.36 8.85
#